data_AF-A0A327H0H6-F1
#
_entry.id   AF-A0A327H0H6-F1
#
_cell.length_a   1.000
_cell.length_b   1.000
_cell.length_c   1.000
_cell.angle_alpha   90.00
_cell.angle_beta   90.00
_cell.angle_gamma   90.00
#
_symmetry.space_group_name_H-M   'P 1'
#
loop_
_entity.id
_entity.type
_entity.pdbx_description
1 polymer ?
#
loop_
_entity_poly.entity_id
_entity_poly.type
_entity_poly.pdbx_seq_one_letter_code
_entity_poly.pdbx_strand_id
1 'polypeptide(L)'
;LTMPGDDITHPIPDLSGYITEGQIVISRELHQAGIYPPINVLPSLSRLMGSCIGEKTTRDDHKKVSDQMYAAYAQGRELRGLVAIVGEDALNERDLQLLKFADIFEDKFLRQDRDEDRTIDETLNLCWELMTNIDTKYLVRLDQELIEKYHPEEKKA
;
A
#
# COMPACT_ATOMS: atom_id res chain seq x y z
N LEU A 1 4.88 3.26 -19.87
CA LEU A 1 6.02 4.18 -20.14
C LEU A 1 7.26 3.57 -19.51
N THR A 2 8.26 3.17 -20.31
CA THR A 2 9.52 2.64 -19.79
C THR A 2 10.60 3.69 -19.95
N MET A 3 11.24 4.09 -18.85
CA MET A 3 12.43 4.94 -18.93
C MET A 3 13.54 4.12 -19.60
N PRO A 4 14.17 4.60 -20.69
CA PRO A 4 15.33 3.93 -21.29
C PRO A 4 16.39 3.73 -20.21
N GLY A 5 16.86 2.49 -20.05
CA GLY A 5 17.58 2.04 -18.86
C GLY A 5 18.96 2.66 -18.68
N ASP A 6 19.02 3.83 -18.04
CA ASP A 6 20.26 4.59 -17.75
C ASP A 6 21.18 4.74 -18.97
N ASP A 7 20.61 4.71 -20.17
CA ASP A 7 21.35 4.73 -21.42
C ASP A 7 21.54 6.18 -21.90
N ILE A 8 22.78 6.65 -21.84
CA ILE A 8 23.23 7.99 -22.28
C ILE A 8 22.88 8.22 -23.77
N THR A 9 22.73 7.16 -24.57
CA THR A 9 22.55 7.24 -26.02
C THR A 9 21.10 7.45 -26.45
N HIS A 10 20.12 7.21 -25.57
CA HIS A 10 18.71 7.39 -25.86
C HIS A 10 18.16 8.59 -25.08
N PRO A 11 17.90 9.75 -25.74
CA PRO A 11 17.33 10.89 -25.03
C PRO A 11 15.98 10.52 -24.43
N ILE A 12 15.75 10.92 -23.19
CA ILE A 12 14.49 10.65 -22.49
C ILE A 12 13.38 11.45 -23.18
N PRO A 13 12.38 10.78 -23.79
CA PRO A 13 11.27 11.49 -24.41
C PRO A 13 10.41 12.14 -23.33
N ASP A 14 9.96 13.37 -23.57
CA ASP A 14 8.93 13.98 -22.72
C ASP A 14 7.58 13.33 -23.03
N LEU A 15 7.21 12.37 -22.17
CA LEU A 15 5.94 11.65 -22.24
C LEU A 15 4.99 12.10 -21.12
N SER A 16 5.27 13.24 -20.47
CA SER A 16 4.42 13.80 -19.41
C SER A 16 3.00 14.08 -19.90
N GLY A 17 2.82 14.37 -21.19
CA GLY A 17 1.50 14.53 -21.82
C GLY A 17 0.59 13.31 -21.74
N TYR A 18 1.13 12.10 -21.49
CA TYR A 18 0.34 10.89 -21.23
C TYR A 18 -0.03 10.70 -19.75
N ILE A 19 0.56 11.47 -18.83
CA ILE A 19 0.35 11.35 -17.38
C ILE A 19 -0.70 12.38 -16.93
N THR A 20 -1.89 12.33 -17.52
CA THR A 20 -3.00 13.26 -17.21
C THR A 20 -3.85 12.78 -16.04
N GLU A 21 -3.99 11.46 -15.88
CA GLU A 21 -4.95 10.83 -14.96
C GLU A 21 -4.30 10.05 -13.82
N GLY A 22 -2.97 9.98 -13.80
CA GLY A 22 -2.20 9.23 -12.83
C GLY A 22 -1.21 8.28 -13.48
N GLN A 23 -0.57 7.46 -12.66
CA GLN A 23 0.47 6.52 -13.09
C GLN A 23 0.57 5.36 -12.11
N ILE A 24 0.99 4.20 -12.63
CA ILE A 24 1.42 3.06 -11.84
C ILE A 24 2.94 2.97 -11.98
N VAL A 25 3.64 3.06 -10.85
CA VAL A 25 5.10 3.13 -10.81
C VAL A 25 5.68 1.77 -10.50
N ILE A 26 6.54 1.29 -11.40
CA ILE A 26 7.33 0.07 -11.22
C ILE A 26 8.66 0.44 -10.56
N SER A 27 8.95 -0.14 -9.39
CA SER A 27 10.15 0.16 -8.60
C SER A 27 11.24 -0.88 -8.79
N ARG A 28 12.47 -0.41 -9.08
CA ARG A 28 13.65 -1.29 -9.11
C ARG A 28 13.98 -1.84 -7.72
N GLU A 29 13.73 -1.09 -6.66
CA GLU A 29 13.99 -1.50 -5.28
C GLU A 29 13.16 -2.75 -4.92
N LEU A 30 11.85 -2.72 -5.19
CA LEU A 30 10.97 -3.85 -4.95
C LEU A 30 11.33 -5.06 -5.82
N HIS A 31 11.76 -4.80 -7.06
CA HIS A 31 12.22 -5.86 -7.95
C HIS A 31 13.51 -6.53 -7.42
N GLN A 32 14.47 -5.74 -6.93
CA GLN A 32 15.70 -6.25 -6.31
C GLN A 32 15.44 -7.00 -5.01
N ALA A 33 14.41 -6.62 -4.27
CA ALA A 33 13.92 -7.36 -3.10
C ALA A 33 13.17 -8.66 -3.45
N GLY A 34 13.03 -8.99 -4.74
CA GLY A 34 12.36 -10.21 -5.19
C GLY A 34 10.83 -10.16 -5.05
N ILE A 35 10.23 -8.98 -5.02
CA ILE A 35 8.78 -8.79 -4.96
C ILE A 35 8.24 -8.67 -6.40
N TYR A 36 7.21 -9.45 -6.69
CA TYR A 36 6.48 -9.42 -7.96
C TYR A 36 4.97 -9.31 -7.67
N PRO A 37 4.22 -8.44 -8.38
CA PRO A 37 4.71 -7.37 -9.26
C PRO A 37 5.42 -6.25 -8.47
N PRO A 38 6.52 -5.67 -8.96
CA PRO A 38 7.28 -4.65 -8.21
C PRO A 38 6.66 -3.25 -8.33
N ILE A 39 5.38 -3.11 -7.92
CA ILE A 39 4.62 -1.85 -7.97
C ILE A 39 4.83 -1.08 -6.68
N ASN A 40 5.28 0.17 -6.77
CA ASN A 40 5.33 1.06 -5.62
C ASN A 40 4.08 1.94 -5.57
N VAL A 41 3.24 1.71 -4.55
CA VAL A 41 1.98 2.42 -4.37
C VAL A 41 2.15 3.88 -3.96
N LEU A 42 3.25 4.27 -3.32
CA LEU A 42 3.47 5.63 -2.81
C LEU A 42 3.56 6.71 -3.92
N PRO A 43 4.40 6.53 -4.96
CA PRO A 43 4.41 7.45 -6.10
C PRO A 43 3.35 7.12 -7.16
N SER A 44 2.55 6.07 -6.97
CA SER A 44 1.45 5.72 -7.88
C SER A 44 0.20 6.53 -7.53
N LEU A 45 -0.60 6.86 -8.55
CA LEU A 45 -1.82 7.65 -8.38
C LEU A 45 -2.85 7.24 -9.43
N SER A 46 -4.12 7.22 -9.04
CA SER A 46 -5.25 7.25 -9.95
C SER A 46 -6.17 8.41 -9.55
N ARG A 47 -6.28 9.43 -10.39
CA ARG A 47 -7.12 10.61 -10.13
C ARG A 47 -8.61 10.29 -10.19
N LEU A 48 -8.98 9.24 -10.92
CA LEU A 48 -10.37 8.81 -11.10
C LEU A 48 -10.83 7.78 -10.06
N MET A 49 -9.93 7.32 -9.18
CA MET A 49 -10.25 6.32 -8.16
C MET A 49 -11.52 6.67 -7.37
N GLY A 50 -11.67 7.94 -6.95
CA GLY A 50 -12.83 8.38 -6.17
C GLY A 50 -14.18 8.20 -6.88
N SER A 51 -14.20 8.13 -8.21
CA SER A 51 -15.42 7.92 -9.01
C SER A 51 -15.72 6.44 -9.26
N CYS A 52 -14.78 5.54 -8.98
CA CYS A 52 -14.87 4.11 -9.31
C CYS A 52 -14.93 3.19 -8.07
N ILE A 53 -14.99 3.75 -6.86
CA ILE A 53 -15.02 3.00 -5.61
C ILE A 53 -16.30 3.26 -4.81
N GLY A 54 -16.55 2.45 -3.78
CA GLY A 54 -17.70 2.58 -2.89
C GLY A 54 -18.76 1.50 -3.10
N GLU A 55 -19.84 1.58 -2.32
CA GLU A 55 -20.90 0.57 -2.17
C GLU A 55 -21.53 0.11 -3.50
N LYS A 56 -21.62 0.99 -4.50
CA LYS A 56 -22.25 0.68 -5.78
C LYS A 56 -21.33 -0.03 -6.78
N THR A 57 -20.01 -0.01 -6.55
CA THR A 57 -19.03 -0.48 -7.53
C THR A 57 -18.10 -1.54 -6.97
N THR A 58 -17.63 -1.37 -5.73
CA THR A 58 -16.70 -2.28 -5.06
C THR A 58 -17.26 -2.64 -3.69
N ARG A 59 -16.93 -1.87 -2.66
CA ARG A 59 -17.42 -2.01 -1.30
C ARG A 59 -17.36 -0.67 -0.56
N ASP A 60 -18.15 -0.50 0.48
CA ASP A 60 -18.30 0.74 1.26
C ASP A 60 -17.01 1.16 1.99
N ASP A 61 -16.17 0.20 2.38
CA ASP A 61 -14.91 0.40 3.10
C ASP A 61 -13.70 0.75 2.22
N HIS A 62 -13.78 0.49 0.91
CA HIS A 62 -12.64 0.53 -0.01
C HIS A 62 -11.79 1.82 0.11
N LYS A 63 -12.43 3.00 0.09
CA LYS A 63 -11.69 4.26 0.17
C LYS A 63 -10.89 4.37 1.47
N LYS A 64 -11.54 4.06 2.59
CA LYS A 64 -10.98 4.21 3.93
C LYS A 64 -9.85 3.20 4.17
N VAL A 65 -10.04 1.96 3.71
CA VAL A 65 -9.01 0.92 3.72
C VAL A 65 -7.81 1.36 2.89
N SER A 66 -8.01 1.81 1.66
CA SER A 66 -6.90 2.29 0.81
C SER A 66 -6.13 3.46 1.45
N ASP A 67 -6.84 4.44 2.02
CA ASP A 67 -6.22 5.58 2.68
C ASP A 67 -5.41 5.16 3.93
N GLN A 68 -5.92 4.20 4.72
CA GLN A 68 -5.25 3.66 5.90
C GLN A 68 -4.00 2.85 5.53
N MET A 69 -4.12 1.93 4.57
CA MET A 69 -3.00 1.12 4.08
C MET A 69 -1.88 2.00 3.52
N TYR A 70 -2.23 3.01 2.73
CA TYR A 70 -1.26 3.97 2.19
C TYR A 70 -0.53 4.72 3.30
N ALA A 71 -1.25 5.23 4.29
CA ALA A 71 -0.66 5.99 5.40
C ALA A 71 0.23 5.14 6.29
N ALA A 72 -0.17 3.90 6.58
CA ALA A 72 0.61 2.97 7.39
C ALA A 72 1.89 2.55 6.67
N TYR A 73 1.80 2.23 5.37
CA TYR A 73 2.97 1.87 4.56
C TYR A 73 3.94 3.04 4.39
N ALA A 74 3.45 4.26 4.13
CA ALA A 74 4.29 5.45 4.02
C ALA A 74 5.09 5.71 5.30
N GLN A 75 4.43 5.62 6.46
CA GLN A 75 5.08 5.80 7.75
C GLN A 75 6.09 4.67 8.04
N GLY A 76 5.72 3.40 7.80
CA GLY A 76 6.65 2.29 8.00
C GLY A 76 7.91 2.40 7.12
N ARG A 77 7.78 2.87 5.87
CA ARG A 77 8.91 3.15 4.98
C ARG A 77 9.80 4.28 5.49
N GLU A 78 9.24 5.36 6.03
CA GLU A 78 10.00 6.45 6.66
C GLU A 78 10.75 5.94 7.90
N LEU A 79 10.10 5.09 8.70
CA LEU A 79 10.67 4.51 9.91
C LEU A 79 11.85 3.57 9.60
N ARG A 80 11.88 2.87 8.47
CA ARG A 80 13.08 2.11 8.03
C ARG A 80 14.32 3.01 7.93
N GLY A 81 14.15 4.24 7.43
CA GLY A 81 15.22 5.24 7.37
C GLY A 81 15.67 5.69 8.77
N LEU A 82 14.71 5.89 9.68
CA LEU A 82 15.00 6.25 11.07
C LEU A 82 15.75 5.13 11.80
N VAL A 83 15.30 3.87 11.66
CA VAL A 83 15.92 2.66 12.24
C VAL A 83 17.39 2.57 11.84
N ALA A 84 17.72 2.84 10.57
CA ALA A 84 19.09 2.80 10.08
C ALA A 84 20.02 3.82 10.78
N ILE A 85 19.46 4.86 11.40
CA ILE A 85 20.20 5.92 12.10
C ILE A 85 20.27 5.65 13.61
N VAL A 86 19.13 5.33 14.25
CA VAL A 86 19.01 5.27 15.72
C VAL A 86 18.93 3.84 16.29
N GLY A 87 18.74 2.82 15.45
CA GLY A 87 18.50 1.44 15.86
C GLY A 87 17.03 1.15 16.17
N GLU A 88 16.65 -0.13 16.10
CA GLU A 88 15.25 -0.57 16.27
C GLU A 88 14.73 -0.34 17.70
N ASP A 89 15.60 -0.49 18.71
CA ASP A 89 15.26 -0.37 20.13
C ASP A 89 14.81 1.05 20.55
N ALA A 90 15.04 2.06 19.69
CA ALA A 90 14.65 3.44 19.95
C ALA A 90 13.20 3.76 19.54
N LEU A 91 12.51 2.84 18.87
CA LEU A 91 11.13 3.03 18.42
C LEU A 91 10.13 2.83 19.56
N ASN A 92 9.06 3.63 19.53
CA ASN A 92 7.90 3.36 20.37
C ASN A 92 7.08 2.19 19.79
N GLU A 93 6.14 1.68 20.58
CA GLU A 93 5.30 0.53 20.21
C GLU A 93 4.54 0.75 18.89
N ARG A 94 3.97 1.94 18.69
CA ARG A 94 3.24 2.30 17.46
C ARG A 94 4.14 2.21 16.23
N ASP A 95 5.30 2.82 16.32
CA ASP A 95 6.23 2.90 15.20
C ASP A 95 6.83 1.52 14.89
N LEU A 96 7.07 0.70 15.91
CA LEU A 96 7.46 -0.69 15.73
C LEU A 96 6.38 -1.51 14.98
N GLN A 97 5.10 -1.32 15.32
CA GLN A 97 3.99 -1.96 14.60
C GLN A 97 3.92 -1.49 13.14
N LEU A 98 4.08 -0.19 12.88
CA LEU A 98 4.07 0.37 11.52
C LEU A 98 5.27 -0.09 10.68
N LEU A 99 6.45 -0.22 11.30
CA LEU A 99 7.65 -0.76 10.66
C LEU A 99 7.39 -2.21 10.20
N LYS A 100 6.91 -3.07 11.10
CA LYS A 100 6.56 -4.46 10.79
C LYS A 100 5.45 -4.55 9.75
N PHE A 101 4.46 -3.67 9.83
CA PHE A 101 3.39 -3.62 8.85
C PHE A 101 3.92 -3.33 7.44
N ALA A 102 4.94 -2.48 7.27
CA ALA A 102 5.50 -2.23 5.95
C ALA A 102 6.15 -3.48 5.32
N ASP A 103 6.83 -4.30 6.12
CA ASP A 103 7.39 -5.58 5.66
C ASP A 103 6.29 -6.55 5.25
N ILE A 104 5.25 -6.68 6.07
CA ILE A 104 4.09 -7.55 5.82
C ILE A 104 3.32 -7.08 4.58
N PHE A 105 3.14 -5.77 4.40
CA PHE A 105 2.48 -5.18 3.25
C PHE A 105 3.22 -5.51 1.95
N GLU A 106 4.55 -5.37 1.95
CA GLU A 106 5.38 -5.74 0.80
C GLU A 106 5.29 -7.25 0.49
N ASP A 107 5.29 -8.11 1.51
CA ASP A 107 5.31 -9.57 1.31
C ASP A 107 3.95 -10.20 1.02
N LYS A 108 2.84 -9.61 1.50
CA LYS A 108 1.50 -10.19 1.38
C LYS A 108 0.61 -9.42 0.41
N PHE A 109 0.64 -8.10 0.47
CA PHE A 109 -0.24 -7.28 -0.37
C PHE A 109 0.38 -7.02 -1.75
N LEU A 110 1.62 -6.53 -1.79
CA LEU A 110 2.29 -6.22 -3.07
C LEU A 110 2.74 -7.49 -3.81
N ARG A 111 3.16 -8.52 -3.07
CA ARG A 111 3.51 -9.80 -3.66
C ARG A 111 2.24 -10.55 -4.09
N GLN A 112 2.21 -10.92 -5.36
CA GLN A 112 1.16 -11.72 -5.97
C GLN A 112 1.81 -12.64 -7.01
N ASP A 113 1.35 -13.88 -7.10
CA ASP A 113 1.86 -14.79 -8.12
C ASP A 113 1.44 -14.35 -9.53
N ARG A 114 2.20 -14.76 -10.54
CA ARG A 114 1.95 -14.39 -11.95
C ARG A 114 0.56 -14.77 -12.44
N ASP A 115 0.06 -15.90 -11.96
CA ASP A 115 -1.21 -16.47 -12.37
C ASP A 115 -2.29 -16.33 -11.28
N GLU A 116 -1.99 -15.60 -10.20
CA GLU A 116 -2.96 -15.26 -9.16
C GLU A 116 -3.77 -14.05 -9.63
N ASP A 117 -5.10 -14.17 -9.57
CA ASP A 117 -6.06 -13.13 -9.93
C ASP A 117 -6.96 -12.86 -8.73
N ARG A 118 -6.72 -11.73 -8.04
CA ARG A 118 -7.47 -11.34 -6.85
C ARG A 118 -8.65 -10.46 -7.24
N THR A 119 -9.83 -10.86 -6.80
CA THR A 119 -11.01 -9.99 -6.80
C THR A 119 -10.79 -8.80 -5.86
N ILE A 120 -11.60 -7.76 -6.03
CA ILE A 120 -11.54 -6.60 -5.14
C ILE A 120 -11.91 -6.98 -3.70
N ASP A 121 -12.85 -7.91 -3.51
CA ASP A 121 -13.25 -8.37 -2.18
C ASP A 121 -12.12 -9.13 -1.49
N GLU A 122 -11.42 -10.02 -2.20
CA GLU A 122 -10.23 -10.71 -1.68
C GLU A 122 -9.13 -9.72 -1.30
N THR A 123 -8.89 -8.73 -2.16
CA THR A 123 -7.90 -7.67 -1.92
C THR A 123 -8.24 -6.87 -0.66
N LEU A 124 -9.50 -6.47 -0.48
CA LEU A 124 -9.93 -5.71 0.68
C LEU A 124 -9.93 -6.57 1.96
N ASN A 125 -10.32 -7.84 1.88
CA ASN A 125 -10.24 -8.76 3.01
C ASN A 125 -8.79 -8.96 3.46
N LEU A 126 -7.87 -9.12 2.51
CA LEU A 126 -6.44 -9.18 2.79
C LEU A 126 -5.97 -7.90 3.50
N CYS A 127 -6.36 -6.71 3.04
CA CYS A 127 -6.03 -5.46 3.74
C CYS A 127 -6.47 -5.48 5.21
N TRP A 128 -7.70 -5.94 5.49
CA TRP A 128 -8.20 -6.08 6.85
C TRP A 128 -7.41 -7.08 7.69
N GLU A 129 -7.02 -8.21 7.10
CA GLU A 129 -6.14 -9.18 7.76
C GLU A 129 -4.75 -8.59 8.06
N LEU A 130 -4.18 -7.79 7.16
CA LEU A 130 -2.89 -7.17 7.41
C LEU A 130 -2.96 -6.11 8.52
N MET A 131 -4.09 -5.37 8.59
CA MET A 131 -4.30 -4.34 9.59
C MET A 131 -4.43 -4.88 11.02
N THR A 132 -4.68 -6.17 11.24
CA THR A 132 -4.68 -6.76 12.60
C THR A 132 -3.31 -6.70 13.28
N ASN A 133 -2.23 -6.49 12.51
CA ASN A 133 -0.89 -6.29 13.05
C ASN A 133 -0.68 -4.89 13.66
N ILE A 134 -1.66 -3.99 13.49
CA ILE A 134 -1.66 -2.65 14.05
C ILE A 134 -2.81 -2.57 15.05
N ASP A 135 -2.54 -2.09 16.26
CA ASP A 135 -3.57 -1.83 17.26
C ASP A 135 -4.64 -0.88 16.69
N THR A 136 -5.91 -1.22 16.88
CA THR A 136 -7.05 -0.47 16.33
C THR A 136 -7.04 1.01 16.72
N LYS A 137 -6.45 1.36 17.87
CA LYS A 137 -6.29 2.76 18.30
C LYS A 137 -5.36 3.59 17.38
N TYR A 138 -4.53 2.93 16.58
CA TYR A 138 -3.63 3.57 15.61
C TYR A 138 -4.22 3.62 14.19
N LEU A 139 -5.37 2.98 13.94
CA LEU A 139 -6.07 2.99 12.66
C LEU A 139 -6.93 4.25 12.46
N VAL A 140 -6.29 5.42 12.56
CA VAL A 140 -6.95 6.74 12.64
C VAL A 140 -7.76 7.16 11.40
N ARG A 141 -7.59 6.49 10.25
CA ARG A 141 -8.33 6.80 9.02
C ARG A 141 -9.58 5.93 8.84
N LEU A 142 -9.78 4.94 9.70
CA LEU A 142 -10.96 4.07 9.67
C LEU A 142 -12.00 4.58 10.67
N ASP A 143 -13.26 4.54 10.25
CA ASP A 143 -14.38 4.86 11.13
C ASP A 143 -14.70 3.64 12.00
N GLN A 144 -15.11 3.85 13.26
CA GLN A 144 -15.40 2.77 14.21
C GLN A 144 -16.41 1.76 13.66
N GLU A 145 -17.42 2.24 12.91
CA GLU A 145 -18.42 1.40 12.26
C GLU A 145 -17.81 0.40 11.26
N LEU A 146 -16.76 0.82 10.53
CA LEU A 146 -16.07 -0.05 9.57
C LEU A 146 -15.21 -1.08 10.29
N ILE A 147 -14.55 -0.69 11.39
CA ILE A 147 -13.76 -1.59 12.22
C ILE A 147 -14.67 -2.70 12.78
N GLU A 148 -15.80 -2.36 13.38
CA GLU A 148 -16.75 -3.34 13.94
C GLU A 148 -17.39 -4.26 12.89
N LYS A 149 -17.46 -3.80 11.63
CA LYS A 149 -18.09 -4.53 10.53
C LYS A 149 -17.12 -5.48 9.81
N TYR A 150 -15.87 -5.08 9.66
CA TYR A 150 -14.91 -5.75 8.78
C TYR A 150 -13.63 -6.23 9.46
N HIS A 151 -13.21 -5.63 10.58
CA HIS A 151 -11.97 -6.03 11.26
C HIS A 151 -12.11 -7.45 11.84
N PRO A 152 -11.25 -8.42 11.46
CA PRO A 152 -11.44 -9.83 11.82
C PRO A 152 -11.61 -10.10 13.32
N GLU A 153 -10.93 -9.35 14.17
CA GLU A 153 -10.96 -9.54 15.63
C GLU A 153 -12.10 -8.78 16.32
N GLU A 154 -12.62 -7.72 15.71
CA GLU A 154 -13.67 -6.84 16.28
C GLU A 154 -15.02 -7.03 15.60
N LYS A 155 -15.08 -7.97 14.64
CA LYS A 155 -16.28 -8.24 13.85
C LYS A 155 -17.41 -8.72 14.75
N LYS A 156 -18.47 -7.90 14.87
CA LYS A 156 -19.69 -8.31 15.57
C LYS A 156 -20.35 -9.46 14.80
N ALA A 157 -20.53 -10.59 15.49
CA ALA A 157 -21.20 -11.78 14.97
C ALA A 157 -22.70 -11.56 14.74
#